data_AF-A0A6N7ZS29-F1
#
_entry.id   AF-A0A6N7ZS29-F1
#
_cell.length_a   1.000
_cell.length_b   1.000
_cell.length_c   1.000
_cell.angle_alpha   90.00
_cell.angle_beta   90.00
_cell.angle_gamma   90.00
#
_symmetry.space_group_name_H-M   'P 1'
#
loop_
_entity.id
_entity.type
_entity.pdbx_description
1 polymer ?
#
loop_
_entity_poly.entity_id
_entity_poly.type
_entity_poly.pdbx_seq_one_letter_code
_entity_poly.pdbx_strand_id
1 'polypeptide(L)'
;MKLMQSVEFFDIEGMTPRTVDTNGEMLSVDYLNDLQPKGMRIRVDLAGDGSALVKVVDSDGSFPGAEQVEFVPMAHYDPAIAERIVRALAFHHLDLKDVSTGYTSVDLKIINRGFSLGIEKGKNYGWSVMIGPFLYFLSRPDAAGIPASENGASEILCIAPDSRKVVFSSDDLITTLKAFDSGSLPGMFDPEKDDDVMIIGLSKPEDTVLH
;
A
#
# COMPACT_ATOMS: atom_id res chain seq x y z
N MET A 1 -30.02 -13.76 -7.14
CA MET A 1 -29.46 -13.55 -5.78
C MET A 1 -27.95 -13.70 -5.92
N LYS A 2 -27.20 -12.60 -6.03
CA LYS A 2 -25.73 -12.66 -6.08
C LYS A 2 -25.26 -13.14 -4.70
N LEU A 3 -24.41 -14.16 -4.64
CA LEU A 3 -23.75 -14.54 -3.38
C LEU A 3 -23.01 -13.29 -2.87
N MET A 4 -23.43 -12.75 -1.72
CA MET A 4 -22.52 -11.91 -0.94
C MET A 4 -21.34 -12.81 -0.59
N GLN A 5 -20.14 -12.44 -1.03
CA GLN A 5 -18.92 -13.06 -0.53
C GLN A 5 -18.93 -12.90 1.00
N SER A 6 -18.65 -13.99 1.71
CA SER A 6 -18.43 -13.91 3.15
C SER A 6 -17.21 -13.04 3.40
N VAL A 7 -17.35 -12.02 4.23
CA VAL A 7 -16.19 -11.28 4.72
C VAL A 7 -15.51 -12.10 5.78
N GLU A 8 -14.22 -12.35 5.58
CA GLU A 8 -13.37 -12.93 6.60
C GLU A 8 -13.05 -11.86 7.63
N PHE A 9 -13.26 -12.19 8.90
CA PHE A 9 -12.79 -11.37 9.99
C PHE A 9 -11.32 -11.65 10.22
N PHE A 10 -10.52 -10.59 10.30
CA PHE A 10 -9.12 -10.70 10.66
C PHE A 10 -8.99 -10.73 12.18
N ASP A 11 -8.28 -11.72 12.69
CA ASP A 11 -7.93 -11.78 14.11
C ASP A 11 -6.71 -10.86 14.34
N ILE A 12 -6.97 -9.63 14.76
CA ILE A 12 -5.96 -8.60 14.97
C ILE A 12 -5.93 -8.28 16.46
N GLU A 13 -4.81 -8.59 17.11
CA GLU A 13 -4.62 -8.32 18.53
C GLU A 13 -4.90 -6.85 18.89
N GLY A 14 -5.71 -6.64 19.93
CA GLY A 14 -6.14 -5.31 20.36
C GLY A 14 -7.23 -4.68 19.49
N MET A 15 -7.82 -5.44 18.55
CA MET A 15 -8.95 -5.01 17.75
C MET A 15 -10.12 -5.98 17.77
N THR A 16 -11.32 -5.43 17.93
CA THR A 16 -12.57 -6.19 17.79
C THR A 16 -13.26 -5.89 16.46
N PRO A 17 -13.48 -6.88 15.58
CA PRO A 17 -14.24 -6.68 14.36
C PRO A 17 -15.75 -6.60 14.64
N ARG A 18 -16.45 -5.72 13.93
CA ARG A 18 -17.90 -5.54 14.01
C ARG A 18 -18.49 -5.30 12.63
N THR A 19 -19.45 -6.13 12.24
CA THR A 19 -20.24 -5.89 11.02
C THR A 19 -21.10 -4.65 11.18
N VAL A 20 -21.10 -3.83 10.14
CA VAL A 20 -21.96 -2.66 9.99
C VAL A 20 -22.99 -2.98 8.91
N ASP A 21 -24.27 -2.89 9.27
CA ASP A 21 -25.37 -3.04 8.33
C ASP A 21 -25.48 -1.76 7.48
N THR A 22 -25.36 -1.90 6.15
CA THR A 22 -25.48 -0.78 5.21
C THR A 22 -26.79 -0.82 4.41
N ASN A 23 -27.84 -1.45 4.96
CA ASN A 23 -29.12 -1.64 4.27
C ASN A 23 -29.01 -2.51 2.99
N GLY A 24 -28.06 -3.44 2.97
CA GLY A 24 -27.94 -4.48 1.94
C GLY A 24 -27.20 -4.09 0.66
N GLU A 25 -26.63 -2.88 0.57
CA GLU A 25 -25.84 -2.46 -0.60
C GLU A 25 -24.36 -2.86 -0.50
N MET A 26 -23.83 -2.95 0.72
CA MET A 26 -22.41 -3.15 0.99
C MET A 26 -22.19 -3.98 2.27
N LEU A 27 -21.20 -4.86 2.29
CA LEU A 27 -20.82 -5.50 3.55
C LEU A 27 -19.66 -4.72 4.16
N SER A 28 -19.89 -4.12 5.32
CA SER A 28 -18.89 -3.30 6.00
C SER A 28 -18.46 -3.94 7.31
N VAL A 29 -17.17 -3.90 7.61
CA VAL A 29 -16.59 -4.36 8.88
C VAL A 29 -15.75 -3.25 9.49
N ASP A 30 -16.09 -2.87 10.72
CA ASP A 30 -15.30 -1.98 11.56
C ASP A 30 -14.35 -2.79 12.44
N TYR A 31 -13.07 -2.45 12.43
CA TYR A 31 -12.07 -2.92 13.36
C TYR A 31 -11.85 -1.84 14.42
N LEU A 32 -12.36 -2.08 15.62
CA LEU A 32 -12.37 -1.15 16.75
C LEU A 32 -11.14 -1.37 17.62
N ASN A 33 -10.42 -0.32 18.01
CA ASN A 33 -9.35 -0.42 19.01
C ASN A 33 -9.95 -0.74 20.39
N ASP A 34 -9.54 -1.86 21.01
CA ASP A 34 -10.07 -2.31 22.30
C ASP A 34 -9.75 -1.34 23.46
N LEU A 35 -8.65 -0.61 23.37
CA LEU A 35 -8.24 0.40 24.35
C LEU A 35 -9.00 1.72 24.17
N GLN A 36 -9.48 2.01 22.95
CA GLN A 36 -10.18 3.25 22.61
C GLN A 36 -11.40 2.98 21.70
N PRO A 37 -12.43 2.26 22.17
CA PRO A 37 -13.55 1.82 21.34
C PRO A 37 -14.47 2.95 20.85
N LYS A 38 -14.27 4.18 21.36
CA LYS A 38 -14.95 5.41 20.92
C LYS A 38 -14.03 6.34 20.12
N GLY A 39 -12.84 5.89 19.75
CA GLY A 39 -11.88 6.63 18.94
C GLY A 39 -12.06 6.36 17.45
N MET A 40 -11.00 6.62 16.70
CA MET A 40 -10.86 6.20 15.31
C MET A 40 -10.92 4.67 15.19
N ARG A 41 -11.31 4.18 14.02
CA ARG A 41 -11.38 2.76 13.68
C ARG A 41 -11.03 2.56 12.21
N ILE A 42 -10.67 1.34 11.85
CA ILE A 42 -10.45 0.96 10.45
C ILE A 42 -11.71 0.29 9.92
N ARG A 43 -12.22 0.74 8.78
CA ARG A 43 -13.38 0.15 8.10
C ARG A 43 -12.96 -0.53 6.80
N VAL A 44 -13.46 -1.74 6.58
CA VAL A 44 -13.39 -2.46 5.30
C VAL A 44 -14.79 -2.51 4.72
N ASP A 45 -14.99 -1.87 3.57
CA ASP A 45 -16.23 -1.80 2.82
C ASP A 45 -16.13 -2.71 1.59
N LEU A 46 -16.99 -3.73 1.46
CA LEU A 46 -17.01 -4.63 0.31
C LEU A 46 -18.25 -4.39 -0.54
N ALA A 47 -18.03 -4.11 -1.82
CA ALA A 47 -19.08 -3.90 -2.80
C ALA A 47 -19.50 -5.21 -3.47
N GLY A 48 -20.74 -5.25 -3.97
CA GLY A 48 -21.32 -6.42 -4.66
C GLY A 48 -20.71 -6.74 -6.04
N ASP A 49 -19.73 -5.96 -6.50
CA ASP A 49 -18.90 -6.22 -7.68
C ASP A 49 -17.57 -6.91 -7.34
N GLY A 50 -17.30 -7.16 -6.05
CA GLY A 50 -16.07 -7.77 -5.57
C GLY A 50 -14.92 -6.78 -5.32
N SER A 51 -15.16 -5.48 -5.49
CA SER A 51 -14.23 -4.43 -5.04
C SER A 51 -14.36 -4.20 -3.53
N ALA A 52 -13.32 -3.63 -2.93
CA ALA A 52 -13.31 -3.24 -1.54
C ALA A 52 -12.65 -1.87 -1.32
N LEU A 53 -12.93 -1.25 -0.18
CA LEU A 53 -12.31 -0.02 0.26
C LEU A 53 -11.93 -0.17 1.74
N VAL A 54 -10.63 -0.08 2.04
CA VAL A 54 -10.15 -0.02 3.44
C VAL A 54 -9.90 1.44 3.79
N LYS A 55 -10.41 1.94 4.92
CA LYS A 55 -10.28 3.36 5.29
C LYS A 55 -10.25 3.58 6.80
N VAL A 56 -9.67 4.69 7.21
CA VAL A 56 -9.81 5.22 8.59
C VAL A 56 -11.11 6.00 8.69
N VAL A 57 -11.88 5.77 9.74
CA VAL A 57 -13.10 6.54 10.05
C VAL A 57 -13.14 6.91 11.52
N ASP A 58 -13.79 8.03 11.83
CA ASP A 58 -14.06 8.46 13.19
C ASP A 58 -15.17 7.60 13.84
N SER A 59 -15.35 7.83 15.14
CA SER A 59 -16.31 7.11 15.98
C SER A 59 -17.77 7.21 15.49
N ASP A 60 -18.12 8.32 14.84
CA ASP A 60 -19.43 8.54 14.22
C ASP A 60 -19.53 7.97 12.79
N GLY A 61 -18.41 7.49 12.24
CA GLY A 61 -18.32 6.91 10.90
C GLY A 61 -18.02 7.93 9.80
N SER A 62 -17.81 9.19 10.18
CA SER A 62 -17.29 10.21 9.27
C SER A 62 -15.81 9.99 8.97
N PHE A 63 -15.33 10.66 7.92
CA PHE A 63 -13.90 10.68 7.66
C PHE A 63 -13.21 11.55 8.70
N PRO A 64 -12.07 11.12 9.27
CA PRO A 64 -11.23 12.02 10.03
C PRO A 64 -10.79 13.17 9.11
N GLY A 65 -10.39 14.31 9.67
CA GLY A 65 -10.08 15.52 8.89
C GLY A 65 -9.11 15.24 7.71
N ALA A 66 -9.12 16.10 6.68
CA ALA A 66 -8.46 15.84 5.38
C ALA A 66 -7.00 15.37 5.44
N GLU A 67 -6.25 15.73 6.49
CA GLU A 67 -4.86 15.32 6.71
C GLU A 67 -4.70 13.88 7.24
N GLN A 68 -5.78 13.27 7.74
CA GLN A 68 -5.85 11.93 8.34
C GLN A 68 -6.67 10.95 7.48
N VAL A 69 -7.19 11.43 6.34
CA VAL A 69 -7.95 10.61 5.41
C VAL A 69 -7.00 9.67 4.68
N GLU A 70 -6.96 8.42 5.12
CA GLU A 70 -6.33 7.34 4.39
C GLU A 70 -7.39 6.33 3.97
N PHE A 71 -7.53 6.15 2.66
CA PHE A 71 -8.36 5.11 2.08
C PHE A 71 -7.63 4.40 0.94
N VAL A 72 -7.86 3.11 0.85
CA VAL A 72 -7.16 2.20 -0.04
C VAL A 72 -8.19 1.43 -0.85
N PRO A 73 -8.42 1.83 -2.12
CA PRO A 73 -9.33 1.11 -3.00
C PRO A 73 -8.69 -0.19 -3.47
N MET A 74 -9.47 -1.26 -3.46
CA MET A 74 -9.11 -2.58 -3.95
C MET A 74 -10.07 -2.93 -5.09
N ALA A 75 -9.55 -3.05 -6.32
CA ALA A 75 -10.37 -3.44 -7.47
C ALA A 75 -10.97 -4.86 -7.30
N HIS A 76 -10.22 -5.74 -6.62
CA HIS A 76 -10.65 -7.08 -6.25
C HIS A 76 -10.25 -7.37 -4.80
N TYR A 77 -11.23 -7.73 -3.98
CA TYR A 77 -10.99 -8.06 -2.58
C TYR A 77 -10.09 -9.30 -2.47
N ASP A 78 -8.97 -9.13 -1.77
CA ASP A 78 -8.05 -10.18 -1.36
C ASP A 78 -7.92 -10.10 0.16
N PRO A 79 -8.37 -11.13 0.92
CA PRO A 79 -8.35 -11.10 2.38
C PRO A 79 -6.95 -10.86 2.96
N ALA A 80 -5.91 -11.44 2.37
CA ALA A 80 -4.55 -11.32 2.89
C ALA A 80 -3.99 -9.90 2.68
N ILE A 81 -4.31 -9.28 1.54
CA ILE A 81 -3.96 -7.88 1.28
C ILE A 81 -4.79 -6.94 2.15
N ALA A 82 -6.09 -7.19 2.29
CA ALA A 82 -6.97 -6.40 3.14
C ALA A 82 -6.53 -6.45 4.62
N GLU A 83 -6.20 -7.63 5.14
CA GLU A 83 -5.66 -7.78 6.49
C GLU A 83 -4.38 -6.96 6.68
N ARG A 84 -3.45 -7.07 5.73
CA ARG A 84 -2.19 -6.33 5.76
C ARG A 84 -2.42 -4.82 5.79
N ILE A 85 -3.35 -4.31 4.98
CA ILE A 85 -3.73 -2.89 4.98
C ILE A 85 -4.35 -2.49 6.32
N VAL A 86 -5.30 -3.29 6.84
CA VAL A 86 -5.95 -2.99 8.13
C VAL A 86 -4.92 -2.89 9.24
N ARG A 87 -3.96 -3.82 9.33
CA ARG A 87 -2.88 -3.79 10.31
C ARG A 87 -1.96 -2.59 10.15
N ALA A 88 -1.63 -2.23 8.91
CA ALA A 88 -0.78 -1.08 8.62
C ALA A 88 -1.45 0.24 9.06
N LEU A 89 -2.74 0.41 8.75
CA LEU A 89 -3.52 1.56 9.19
C LEU A 89 -3.74 1.57 10.71
N ALA A 90 -3.97 0.41 11.32
CA ALA A 90 -4.14 0.27 12.77
C ALA A 90 -2.88 0.68 13.53
N PHE A 91 -1.70 0.29 13.03
CA PHE A 91 -0.45 0.79 13.60
C PHE A 91 -0.35 2.31 13.46
N HIS A 92 -0.58 2.83 12.25
CA HIS A 92 -0.32 4.25 11.95
C HIS A 92 -1.27 5.19 12.69
N HIS A 93 -2.56 4.85 12.75
CA HIS A 93 -3.61 5.74 13.24
C HIS A 93 -4.11 5.41 14.65
N LEU A 94 -3.95 4.16 15.11
CA LEU A 94 -4.51 3.69 16.39
C LEU A 94 -3.45 3.39 17.45
N ASP A 95 -2.16 3.63 17.15
CA ASP A 95 -0.99 3.35 18.01
C ASP A 95 -0.92 1.89 18.51
N LEU A 96 -1.53 0.95 17.77
CA LEU A 96 -1.45 -0.47 18.07
C LEU A 96 -0.09 -0.99 17.60
N LYS A 97 0.90 -0.98 18.50
CA LYS A 97 2.28 -1.36 18.20
C LYS A 97 2.51 -2.88 18.14
N ASP A 98 1.61 -3.66 18.72
CA ASP A 98 1.72 -5.12 18.85
C ASP A 98 0.98 -5.90 17.76
N VAL A 99 0.40 -5.25 16.73
CA VAL A 99 -0.25 -5.93 15.58
C VAL A 99 0.74 -6.57 14.60
N SER A 100 1.95 -6.90 15.07
CA SER A 100 3.09 -7.31 14.25
C SER A 100 2.79 -8.59 13.46
N THR A 101 2.96 -8.51 12.15
CA THR A 101 3.09 -9.64 11.23
C THR A 101 4.51 -9.67 10.68
N GLY A 102 4.84 -10.67 9.87
CA GLY A 102 6.07 -10.67 9.08
C GLY A 102 6.23 -9.46 8.15
N TYR A 103 5.17 -8.67 7.91
CA TYR A 103 5.15 -7.56 6.96
C TYR A 103 5.18 -6.18 7.63
N THR A 104 4.85 -6.09 8.93
CA THR A 104 4.65 -4.80 9.61
C THR A 104 5.89 -3.92 9.53
N SER A 105 7.10 -4.45 9.73
CA SER A 105 8.32 -3.62 9.63
C SER A 105 8.53 -3.01 8.24
N VAL A 106 8.16 -3.75 7.19
CA VAL A 106 8.26 -3.31 5.80
C VAL A 106 7.23 -2.23 5.50
N ASP A 107 5.97 -2.49 5.84
CA ASP A 107 4.88 -1.55 5.59
C ASP A 107 5.13 -0.21 6.28
N LEU A 108 5.62 -0.25 7.52
CA LEU A 108 5.95 0.95 8.26
C LEU A 108 7.11 1.75 7.65
N LYS A 109 8.13 1.07 7.12
CA LYS A 109 9.23 1.77 6.43
C LYS A 109 8.71 2.52 5.21
N ILE A 110 7.72 1.96 4.52
CA ILE A 110 7.15 2.55 3.31
C ILE A 110 6.17 3.68 3.68
N ILE A 111 5.27 3.45 4.63
CA ILE A 111 4.33 4.46 5.14
C ILE A 111 5.05 5.68 5.72
N ASN A 112 6.12 5.47 6.50
CA ASN A 112 6.92 6.58 7.07
C ASN A 112 7.61 7.44 6.00
N ARG A 113 7.66 7.00 4.74
CA ARG A 113 8.13 7.77 3.58
C ARG A 113 7.02 8.51 2.85
N GLY A 114 5.79 8.49 3.38
CA GLY A 114 4.63 9.16 2.82
C GLY A 114 3.95 8.38 1.69
N PHE A 115 4.26 7.10 1.52
CA PHE A 115 3.55 6.27 0.57
C PHE A 115 2.18 5.86 1.10
N SER A 116 1.20 5.87 0.21
CA SER A 116 -0.13 5.32 0.41
C SER A 116 -0.35 4.17 -0.56
N LEU A 117 -1.14 3.17 -0.16
CA LEU A 117 -1.39 2.05 -1.07
C LEU A 117 -2.24 2.50 -2.28
N GLY A 118 -1.86 2.05 -3.46
CA GLY A 118 -2.54 2.33 -4.72
C GLY A 118 -2.46 1.17 -5.71
N ILE A 119 -2.98 1.42 -6.90
CA ILE A 119 -2.98 0.47 -8.02
C ILE A 119 -2.34 1.16 -9.22
N GLU A 120 -1.28 0.60 -9.78
CA GLU A 120 -0.76 1.07 -11.06
C GLU A 120 -1.78 0.67 -12.14
N LYS A 121 -2.06 1.58 -13.07
CA LYS A 121 -3.07 1.43 -14.12
C LYS A 121 -2.94 0.08 -14.84
N GLY A 122 -3.74 -0.89 -14.38
CA GLY A 122 -4.01 -2.12 -15.10
C GLY A 122 -3.30 -3.40 -14.68
N LYS A 123 -2.70 -3.58 -13.48
CA LYS A 123 -2.52 -4.95 -12.89
C LYS A 123 -2.03 -5.12 -11.44
N ASN A 124 -1.26 -4.22 -10.83
CA ASN A 124 -0.55 -4.54 -9.57
C ASN A 124 -0.90 -3.62 -8.39
N TYR A 125 -1.09 -4.22 -7.21
CA TYR A 125 -1.08 -3.50 -5.94
C TYR A 125 0.34 -3.03 -5.62
N GLY A 126 0.46 -1.81 -5.14
CA GLY A 126 1.74 -1.26 -4.74
C GLY A 126 1.56 -0.02 -3.88
N TRP A 127 2.67 0.52 -3.44
CA TRP A 127 2.73 1.74 -2.67
C TRP A 127 2.97 2.90 -3.61
N SER A 128 2.24 4.00 -3.46
CA SER A 128 2.41 5.18 -4.29
C SER A 128 2.61 6.45 -3.48
N VAL A 129 3.41 7.38 -4.00
CA VAL A 129 3.59 8.72 -3.40
C VAL A 129 3.81 9.75 -4.50
N MET A 130 3.23 10.94 -4.32
CA MET A 130 3.50 12.11 -5.15
C MET A 130 4.56 12.98 -4.47
N ILE A 131 5.68 13.24 -5.15
CA ILE A 131 6.70 14.21 -4.69
C ILE A 131 6.90 15.24 -5.79
N GLY A 132 6.44 16.47 -5.51
CA GLY A 132 6.36 17.51 -6.53
C GLY A 132 5.48 17.02 -7.69
N PRO A 133 5.97 17.09 -8.94
CA PRO A 133 5.18 16.68 -10.10
C PRO A 133 5.35 15.18 -10.45
N PHE A 134 6.13 14.41 -9.70
CA PHE A 134 6.45 13.01 -9.99
C PHE A 134 5.59 12.05 -9.16
N LEU A 135 5.08 11.01 -9.81
CA LEU A 135 4.44 9.87 -9.16
C LEU A 135 5.45 8.75 -9.00
N TYR A 136 5.61 8.24 -7.79
CA TYR A 136 6.39 7.04 -7.50
C TYR A 136 5.45 5.89 -7.21
N PHE A 137 5.78 4.70 -7.72
CA PHE A 137 5.02 3.47 -7.50
C PHE A 137 5.99 2.33 -7.15
N LEU A 138 5.87 1.79 -5.95
CA LEU A 138 6.71 0.74 -5.38
C LEU A 138 5.93 -0.59 -5.33
N SER A 139 6.46 -1.60 -6.00
CA SER A 139 5.85 -2.92 -6.17
C SER A 139 6.90 -4.03 -6.11
N ARG A 140 6.44 -5.28 -6.19
CA ARG A 140 7.31 -6.40 -6.52
C ARG A 140 7.47 -6.54 -8.05
N PRO A 141 8.66 -6.90 -8.56
CA PRO A 141 8.89 -7.00 -10.01
C PRO A 141 8.11 -8.12 -10.70
N ASP A 142 7.73 -9.16 -9.95
CA ASP A 142 7.00 -10.33 -10.44
C ASP A 142 5.49 -10.12 -10.55
N ALA A 143 5.01 -8.87 -10.45
CA ALA A 143 3.60 -8.54 -10.39
C ALA A 143 2.85 -9.18 -9.21
N ALA A 144 3.55 -9.74 -8.20
CA ALA A 144 2.91 -10.36 -7.04
C ALA A 144 2.46 -9.34 -5.98
N GLY A 145 2.38 -8.06 -6.35
CA GLY A 145 1.83 -6.99 -5.53
C GLY A 145 2.86 -6.31 -4.62
N ILE A 146 2.55 -6.25 -3.33
CA ILE A 146 3.20 -5.36 -2.36
C ILE A 146 4.47 -6.01 -1.77
N PRO A 147 5.63 -5.32 -1.71
CA PRO A 147 6.88 -5.87 -1.18
C PRO A 147 6.72 -6.48 0.21
N ALA A 148 7.06 -7.76 0.41
CA ALA A 148 6.73 -8.51 1.62
C ALA A 148 7.89 -8.67 2.63
N SER A 149 9.11 -8.30 2.26
CA SER A 149 10.26 -8.38 3.17
C SER A 149 11.31 -7.34 2.80
N GLU A 150 12.13 -6.93 3.77
CA GLU A 150 13.23 -5.98 3.55
C GLU A 150 14.29 -6.52 2.57
N ASN A 151 14.46 -7.85 2.56
CA ASN A 151 15.42 -8.56 1.72
C ASN A 151 14.80 -9.15 0.45
N GLY A 152 13.55 -8.77 0.15
CA GLY A 152 12.81 -9.26 -1.00
C GLY A 152 12.93 -8.33 -2.20
N ALA A 153 12.87 -8.91 -3.39
CA ALA A 153 12.91 -8.16 -4.63
C ALA A 153 11.78 -7.11 -4.68
N SER A 154 12.13 -5.93 -5.16
CA SER A 154 11.22 -4.80 -5.28
C SER A 154 11.62 -3.91 -6.45
N GLU A 155 10.67 -3.14 -6.94
CA GLU A 155 10.89 -2.12 -7.95
C GLU A 155 10.20 -0.83 -7.53
N ILE A 156 10.78 0.29 -7.92
CA ILE A 156 10.14 1.58 -7.86
C ILE A 156 10.12 2.22 -9.25
N LEU A 157 8.91 2.51 -9.70
CA LEU A 157 8.64 3.23 -10.92
C LEU A 157 8.47 4.72 -10.58
N CYS A 158 9.29 5.58 -11.16
CA CYS A 158 9.11 7.03 -11.16
C CYS A 158 8.48 7.46 -12.49
N ILE A 159 7.35 8.17 -12.42
CA ILE A 159 6.59 8.65 -13.57
C ILE A 159 6.61 10.17 -13.57
N ALA A 160 7.12 10.75 -14.66
CA ALA A 160 7.15 12.18 -14.90
C ALA A 160 5.79 12.70 -15.42
N PRO A 161 5.51 14.02 -15.35
CA PRO A 161 4.26 14.62 -15.86
C PRO A 161 3.99 14.38 -17.35
N ASP A 162 5.07 14.23 -18.13
CA ASP A 162 5.00 13.93 -19.56
C ASP A 162 4.86 12.42 -19.84
N SER A 163 4.57 11.62 -18.80
CA SER A 163 4.39 10.17 -18.83
C SER A 163 5.65 9.33 -19.05
N ARG A 164 6.84 9.94 -19.14
CA ARG A 164 8.10 9.17 -19.15
C ARG A 164 8.29 8.42 -17.84
N LYS A 165 8.93 7.26 -17.93
CA LYS A 165 9.09 6.32 -16.83
C LYS A 165 10.56 5.97 -16.58
N VAL A 166 10.97 5.98 -15.32
CA VAL A 166 12.21 5.34 -14.85
C VAL A 166 11.84 4.23 -13.89
N VAL A 167 12.25 3.01 -14.20
CA VAL A 167 12.08 1.85 -13.31
C VAL A 167 13.43 1.53 -12.68
N PHE A 168 13.47 1.54 -11.35
CA PHE A 168 14.60 1.03 -10.59
C PHE A 168 14.20 -0.27 -9.90
N SER A 169 14.93 -1.35 -10.13
CA SER A 169 14.68 -2.67 -9.54
C SER A 169 15.89 -3.17 -8.75
N SER A 170 15.63 -3.78 -7.60
CA SER A 170 16.63 -4.42 -6.74
C SER A 170 16.12 -5.73 -6.17
N ASP A 171 17.05 -6.63 -5.84
CA ASP A 171 16.77 -7.89 -5.14
C ASP A 171 16.38 -7.68 -3.66
N ASP A 172 16.53 -6.46 -3.14
CA ASP A 172 16.15 -6.08 -1.78
C ASP A 172 15.45 -4.71 -1.72
N LEU A 173 14.44 -4.61 -0.85
CA LEU A 173 13.65 -3.41 -0.65
C LEU A 173 14.47 -2.24 -0.08
N ILE A 174 15.46 -2.52 0.77
CA ILE A 174 16.22 -1.46 1.41
C ILE A 174 17.02 -0.65 0.37
N THR A 175 17.59 -1.31 -0.63
CA THR A 175 18.27 -0.67 -1.76
C THR A 175 17.30 0.13 -2.62
N THR A 176 16.11 -0.40 -2.94
CA THR A 176 15.05 0.34 -3.65
C THR A 176 14.63 1.60 -2.91
N LEU A 177 14.44 1.51 -1.58
CA LEU A 177 14.09 2.66 -0.76
C LEU A 177 15.24 3.68 -0.67
N LYS A 178 16.51 3.25 -0.66
CA LYS A 178 17.65 4.18 -0.73
C LYS A 178 17.71 4.94 -2.06
N ALA A 179 17.38 4.30 -3.17
CA ALA A 179 17.29 4.95 -4.48
C ALA A 179 16.14 5.96 -4.56
N PHE A 180 15.05 5.71 -3.85
CA PHE A 180 13.99 6.69 -3.65
C PHE A 180 14.45 7.86 -2.76
N ASP A 181 15.01 7.55 -1.58
CA ASP A 181 15.43 8.54 -0.58
C ASP A 181 16.51 9.50 -1.09
N SER A 182 17.33 9.07 -2.06
CA SER A 182 18.36 9.91 -2.68
C SER A 182 17.78 11.04 -3.54
N GLY A 183 16.52 10.93 -3.97
CA GLY A 183 15.90 11.85 -4.92
C GLY A 183 16.57 11.85 -6.31
N SER A 184 17.36 10.82 -6.65
CA SER A 184 18.12 10.79 -7.90
C SER A 184 17.30 10.37 -9.12
N LEU A 185 16.19 9.64 -8.92
CA LEU A 185 15.39 9.09 -10.02
C LEU A 185 14.86 10.18 -10.98
N PRO A 186 14.33 11.34 -10.51
CA PRO A 186 13.97 12.44 -11.40
C PRO A 186 15.13 13.00 -12.21
N GLY A 187 16.35 12.98 -11.65
CA GLY A 187 17.55 13.45 -12.34
C GLY A 187 18.03 12.54 -13.45
N MET A 188 17.45 11.34 -13.59
CA MET A 188 17.76 10.38 -14.65
C MET A 188 16.92 10.60 -15.91
N PHE A 189 15.92 11.50 -15.90
CA PHE A 189 15.19 11.87 -17.10
C PHE A 189 16.00 12.85 -17.95
N ASP A 190 16.54 12.39 -19.08
CA ASP A 190 17.06 13.23 -20.16
C ASP A 190 16.04 13.31 -21.32
N PRO A 191 15.27 14.41 -21.43
CA PRO A 191 14.23 14.57 -22.47
C PRO A 191 14.77 14.59 -23.90
N GLU A 192 16.08 14.75 -24.08
CA GLU A 192 16.69 14.75 -25.42
C GLU A 192 17.25 13.38 -25.82
N LYS A 193 17.39 12.43 -24.89
CA LYS A 193 18.10 11.17 -25.13
C LYS A 193 17.34 9.90 -24.73
N ASP A 194 16.33 10.01 -23.87
CA ASP A 194 15.67 8.84 -23.32
C ASP A 194 14.39 8.49 -24.08
N ASP A 195 14.22 7.19 -24.35
CA ASP A 195 12.97 6.60 -24.81
C ASP A 195 11.87 6.72 -23.72
N ASP A 196 10.64 6.30 -24.04
CA ASP A 196 9.49 6.39 -23.14
C ASP A 196 9.70 5.71 -21.76
N VAL A 197 10.59 4.70 -21.67
CA VAL A 197 10.89 3.96 -20.44
C VAL A 197 12.39 3.64 -20.32
N MET A 198 13.01 4.01 -19.21
CA MET A 198 14.36 3.59 -18.81
C MET A 198 14.29 2.56 -17.67
N ILE A 199 15.03 1.45 -17.77
CA ILE A 199 15.09 0.39 -16.74
C ILE A 199 16.51 0.31 -16.17
N ILE A 200 16.62 0.41 -14.85
CA ILE A 200 17.87 0.30 -14.08
C ILE A 200 17.72 -0.88 -13.13
N GLY A 201 18.49 -1.94 -13.36
CA GLY A 201 18.54 -3.12 -12.49
C GLY A 201 19.86 -3.17 -11.72
N LEU A 202 19.79 -3.37 -10.40
CA LEU A 202 20.93 -3.79 -9.60
C LEU A 202 20.66 -5.19 -9.05
N SER A 203 21.47 -6.17 -9.45
CA SER A 203 21.57 -7.44 -8.74
C SER A 203 22.55 -7.30 -7.58
N LYS A 204 22.49 -8.22 -6.60
CA LYS A 204 23.40 -8.22 -5.45
C LYS A 204 24.86 -7.98 -5.86
N PRO A 205 25.66 -7.28 -5.02
CA PRO A 205 27.07 -7.01 -5.31
C PRO A 205 27.91 -8.28 -5.51
N GLU A 206 27.41 -9.46 -5.11
CA GLU A 206 28.08 -10.75 -5.30
C GLU A 206 28.04 -11.26 -6.75
N ASP A 207 27.15 -10.73 -7.60
CA ASP A 207 27.02 -11.12 -9.01
C ASP A 207 27.58 -10.09 -10.00
N THR A 208 28.20 -9.01 -9.50
CA THR A 208 28.81 -7.99 -10.37
C THR A 208 30.22 -8.40 -10.78
N VAL A 209 30.34 -9.34 -11.73
CA VAL A 209 31.54 -9.42 -12.57
C VAL A 209 31.36 -8.43 -13.72
N LEU A 210 31.98 -7.25 -13.59
CA LEU A 210 32.14 -6.34 -14.72
C LEU A 210 33.10 -6.98 -15.73
N HIS A 211 32.57 -7.30 -16.92
CA HIS A 211 33.35 -7.51 -18.13
C HIS A 211 33.22 -6.30 -19.04
#